data_AF-A0A3A0ALW9-F1
#
_entry.id   AF-A0A3A0ALW9-F1
#
_cell.length_a   1.000
_cell.length_b   1.000
_cell.length_c   1.000
_cell.angle_alpha   90.00
_cell.angle_beta   90.00
_cell.angle_gamma   90.00
#
_symmetry.space_group_name_H-M   'P 1'
#
loop_
_entity.id
_entity.type
_entity.pdbx_description
1 polymer ?
#
loop_
_entity_poly.entity_id
_entity_poly.type
_entity_poly.pdbx_seq_one_letter_code
_entity_poly.pdbx_strand_id
1 'polypeptide(L)'
;MFSPRVFRTLFLPHLRRVADAVKGEGFPWIVHSDGNLMPLLDDLLTLGFDGLHPLEPGAMDIEAVKREYGQRLCLVGNIDLHYTLTLGAPAEVEAEVKRRIETIGQGGGYMISSANSITSYCKIENVWAMIRAIRKYGAYPLSSGR
;
A
#
# COMPACT_ATOMS: atom_id res chain seq x y z
N MET A 1 -19.18 2.28 5.95
CA MET A 1 -19.00 2.07 4.50
C MET A 1 -20.28 2.47 3.78
N PHE A 2 -20.18 3.23 2.69
CA PHE A 2 -21.32 3.62 1.85
C PHE A 2 -21.27 2.84 0.53
N SER A 3 -22.41 2.74 -0.17
CA SER A 3 -22.46 1.99 -1.44
C SER A 3 -21.59 2.66 -2.51
N PRO A 4 -21.09 1.91 -3.51
CA PRO A 4 -20.35 2.49 -4.64
C PRO A 4 -21.11 3.60 -5.36
N ARG A 5 -22.45 3.50 -5.42
CA ARG A 5 -23.32 4.56 -5.94
C ARG A 5 -23.15 5.86 -5.16
N VAL A 6 -23.22 5.80 -3.83
CA VAL A 6 -23.06 7.00 -2.97
C VAL A 6 -21.66 7.59 -3.13
N PHE A 7 -20.62 6.75 -3.23
CA PHE A 7 -19.26 7.21 -3.50
C PHE A 7 -19.18 8.01 -4.81
N ARG A 8 -19.69 7.45 -5.91
CA ARG A 8 -19.67 8.09 -7.23
C ARG A 8 -20.45 9.40 -7.28
N THR A 9 -21.60 9.47 -6.59
CA THR A 9 -22.46 10.66 -6.64
C THR A 9 -22.01 11.77 -5.70
N LEU A 10 -21.49 11.42 -4.52
CA LEU A 10 -21.20 12.41 -3.47
C LEU A 10 -19.71 12.65 -3.26
N PHE A 11 -18.86 11.63 -3.34
CA PHE A 11 -17.45 11.75 -2.97
C PHE A 11 -16.56 12.03 -4.17
N LEU A 12 -16.72 11.26 -5.25
CA LEU A 12 -15.86 11.35 -6.43
C LEU A 12 -15.81 12.77 -7.04
N PRO A 13 -16.92 13.54 -7.14
CA PRO A 13 -16.86 14.92 -7.65
C PRO A 13 -16.05 15.87 -6.76
N HIS A 14 -16.04 15.64 -5.45
CA HIS A 14 -15.26 16.46 -4.52
C HIS A 14 -13.78 16.06 -4.55
N LEU A 15 -13.47 14.76 -4.63
CA LEU A 15 -12.11 14.28 -4.85
C LEU A 15 -11.53 14.78 -6.17
N ARG A 16 -12.34 14.88 -7.23
CA ARG A 16 -11.95 15.50 -8.50
C ARG A 16 -11.49 16.94 -8.32
N ARG A 17 -12.18 17.75 -7.52
CA ARG A 17 -11.79 19.15 -7.27
C ARG A 17 -10.43 19.24 -6.58
N VAL A 18 -10.13 18.31 -5.67
CA VAL A 18 -8.81 18.21 -5.05
C VAL A 18 -7.77 17.77 -6.08
N ALA A 19 -8.10 16.76 -6.89
CA ALA A 19 -7.25 16.27 -7.97
C ALA A 19 -6.83 17.40 -8.92
N ASP A 20 -7.81 18.16 -9.41
CA ASP A 20 -7.58 19.22 -10.37
C ASP A 20 -6.74 20.37 -9.79
N ALA A 21 -6.80 20.57 -8.46
CA ALA A 21 -6.00 21.58 -7.76
C ALA A 21 -4.53 21.17 -7.56
N VAL A 22 -4.22 19.87 -7.57
CA VAL A 22 -2.83 19.37 -7.41
C VAL A 22 -2.24 18.84 -8.71
N LYS A 23 -3.07 18.64 -9.73
CA LYS A 23 -2.67 18.13 -11.03
C LYS A 23 -1.76 19.14 -11.73
N GLY A 24 -0.57 18.70 -12.11
CA GLY A 24 0.40 19.53 -12.82
C GLY A 24 1.40 20.25 -11.92
N GLU A 25 1.26 20.13 -10.59
CA GLU A 25 2.22 20.70 -9.62
C GLU A 25 3.56 19.93 -9.56
N GLY A 26 3.67 18.80 -10.27
CA GLY A 26 4.92 18.04 -10.41
C GLY A 26 5.28 17.14 -9.22
N PHE A 27 4.38 17.01 -8.23
CA PHE A 27 4.58 16.13 -7.07
C PHE A 27 3.72 14.87 -7.18
N PRO A 28 4.23 13.70 -6.73
CA PRO A 28 3.42 12.51 -6.59
C PRO A 28 2.34 12.71 -5.53
N TRP A 29 1.15 12.16 -5.78
CA TRP A 29 0.07 12.13 -4.78
C TRP A 29 -0.47 10.73 -4.55
N ILE A 30 -0.71 10.42 -3.28
CA ILE A 30 -1.09 9.09 -2.81
C ILE A 30 -2.49 9.16 -2.21
N VAL A 31 -3.37 8.26 -2.63
CA VAL A 31 -4.68 8.10 -2.03
C VAL A 31 -4.58 7.07 -0.91
N HIS A 32 -5.01 7.48 0.29
CA HIS A 32 -5.16 6.60 1.44
C HIS A 32 -6.64 6.33 1.71
N SER A 33 -7.01 5.05 1.77
CA SER A 33 -8.31 4.62 2.28
C SER A 33 -8.23 3.19 2.80
N ASP A 34 -8.70 3.00 4.02
CA ASP A 34 -8.89 1.67 4.61
C ASP A 34 -10.03 0.92 3.94
N GLY A 35 -10.05 -0.40 4.12
CA GLY A 35 -11.07 -1.28 3.54
C GLY A 35 -10.81 -1.69 2.08
N ASN A 36 -11.83 -2.29 1.45
CA ASN A 36 -11.72 -2.85 0.10
C ASN A 36 -12.11 -1.82 -0.98
N LEU A 37 -11.11 -1.30 -1.67
CA LEU A 37 -11.30 -0.34 -2.77
C LEU A 37 -11.46 -0.97 -4.16
N MET A 38 -11.34 -2.30 -4.31
CA MET A 38 -11.48 -2.96 -5.62
C MET A 38 -12.73 -2.53 -6.40
N PRO A 39 -13.93 -2.38 -5.79
CA PRO A 39 -15.14 -1.97 -6.52
C PRO A 39 -15.14 -0.51 -7.03
N LEU A 40 -14.17 0.31 -6.58
CA LEU A 40 -14.08 1.76 -6.82
C LEU A 40 -12.74 2.17 -7.44
N LEU A 41 -11.81 1.24 -7.60
CA LEU A 41 -10.43 1.53 -7.99
C LEU A 41 -10.34 2.14 -9.39
N ASP A 42 -11.15 1.66 -10.33
CA ASP A 42 -11.26 2.25 -11.67
C ASP A 42 -11.83 3.68 -11.64
N ASP A 43 -12.82 3.95 -10.79
CA ASP A 43 -13.38 5.28 -10.60
C ASP A 43 -12.33 6.23 -10.01
N LEU A 44 -11.60 5.78 -8.99
CA LEU A 44 -10.53 6.53 -8.33
C LEU A 44 -9.38 6.82 -9.31
N LEU A 45 -9.02 5.88 -10.18
CA LEU A 45 -7.94 6.04 -11.15
C LEU A 45 -8.18 7.19 -12.12
N THR A 46 -9.44 7.54 -12.36
CA THR A 46 -9.78 8.72 -13.16
C THR A 46 -9.19 10.00 -12.56
N LEU A 47 -8.93 10.04 -11.24
CA LEU A 47 -8.40 11.20 -10.54
C LEU A 47 -6.94 11.52 -10.95
N GLY A 48 -6.18 10.54 -11.45
CA GLY A 48 -4.78 10.73 -11.84
C GLY A 48 -3.78 10.47 -10.70
N PHE A 49 -4.23 9.72 -9.69
CA PHE A 49 -3.44 8.97 -8.71
C PHE A 49 -2.02 8.47 -9.02
N ASP A 50 -0.99 8.70 -8.19
CA ASP A 50 0.29 8.00 -8.38
C ASP A 50 0.45 6.75 -7.51
N GLY A 51 -0.16 6.73 -6.31
CA GLY A 51 -0.04 5.59 -5.42
C GLY A 51 -1.23 5.30 -4.52
N LEU A 52 -1.40 4.03 -4.17
CA LEU A 52 -2.48 3.54 -3.32
C LEU A 52 -1.94 3.05 -1.98
N HIS A 53 -2.49 3.59 -0.90
CA HIS A 53 -2.19 3.22 0.48
C HIS A 53 -3.50 2.86 1.22
N PRO A 54 -3.54 1.92 2.16
CA PRO A 54 -2.42 1.13 2.67
C PRO A 54 -2.46 -0.36 2.29
N LEU A 55 -3.48 -0.78 1.52
CA LEU A 55 -3.67 -2.16 1.04
C LEU A 55 -3.76 -3.18 2.18
N GLU A 56 -4.60 -2.91 3.19
CA GLU A 56 -4.75 -3.73 4.40
C GLU A 56 -4.94 -5.22 4.05
N PRO A 57 -4.07 -6.15 4.51
CA PRO A 57 -4.15 -7.56 4.13
C PRO A 57 -5.51 -8.22 4.40
N GLY A 58 -6.22 -7.79 5.45
CA GLY A 58 -7.55 -8.30 5.78
C GLY A 58 -8.68 -7.79 4.88
N ALA A 59 -8.45 -6.71 4.11
CA ALA A 59 -9.44 -6.09 3.26
C ALA A 59 -9.12 -6.19 1.76
N MET A 60 -7.84 -6.24 1.40
CA MET A 60 -7.37 -6.24 0.01
C MET A 60 -6.24 -7.24 -0.21
N ASP A 61 -6.34 -8.00 -1.28
CA ASP A 61 -5.25 -8.83 -1.78
C ASP A 61 -4.29 -7.98 -2.63
N ILE A 62 -3.12 -7.65 -2.05
CA ILE A 62 -2.09 -6.87 -2.73
C ILE A 62 -1.55 -7.54 -4.00
N GLU A 63 -1.56 -8.87 -4.10
CA GLU A 63 -1.09 -9.58 -5.29
C GLU A 63 -2.08 -9.41 -6.44
N ALA A 64 -3.38 -9.44 -6.15
CA ALA A 64 -4.43 -9.09 -7.12
C ALA A 64 -4.31 -7.63 -7.58
N VAL A 65 -4.12 -6.69 -6.63
CA VAL A 65 -3.93 -5.28 -6.97
C VAL A 65 -2.68 -5.06 -7.82
N LYS A 66 -1.55 -5.72 -7.50
CA LYS A 66 -0.32 -5.63 -8.28
C LYS A 66 -0.52 -6.13 -9.71
N ARG A 67 -1.24 -7.23 -9.90
CA ARG A 67 -1.53 -7.80 -11.22
C ARG A 67 -2.42 -6.86 -12.05
N GLU A 68 -3.44 -6.26 -11.44
CA GLU A 68 -4.45 -5.47 -12.17
C GLU A 68 -4.04 -4.00 -12.36
N TYR A 69 -3.34 -3.43 -11.37
CA TYR A 69 -3.07 -1.99 -11.30
C TYR A 69 -1.59 -1.64 -11.12
N GLY A 70 -0.70 -2.61 -10.90
CA GLY A 70 0.70 -2.36 -10.55
C GLY A 70 1.58 -1.74 -11.65
N GLN A 71 1.08 -1.65 -12.88
CA GLN A 71 1.72 -0.90 -13.98
C GLN A 71 1.28 0.57 -14.03
N ARG A 72 0.20 0.92 -13.31
CA ARG A 72 -0.41 2.25 -13.30
C ARG A 72 -0.23 2.98 -11.97
N LEU A 73 -0.03 2.23 -10.89
CA LEU A 73 0.06 2.75 -9.53
C LEU A 73 1.30 2.22 -8.80
N CYS A 74 1.90 3.10 -8.01
CA CYS A 74 2.75 2.69 -6.91
C CYS A 74 1.90 2.10 -5.79
N LEU A 75 2.21 0.89 -5.34
CA LEU A 75 1.56 0.29 -4.18
C LEU A 75 2.32 0.70 -2.92
N VAL A 76 1.61 1.16 -1.89
CA VAL A 76 2.20 1.61 -0.63
C VAL A 76 1.58 0.80 0.52
N GLY A 77 2.39 0.08 1.29
CA GLY A 77 1.92 -0.88 2.29
C GLY A 77 2.77 -2.16 2.32
N ASN A 78 2.33 -3.29 2.85
CA ASN A 78 1.11 -3.51 3.60
C ASN A 78 1.38 -4.49 4.75
N ILE A 79 2.52 -4.33 5.43
CA ILE A 79 2.92 -5.23 6.52
C ILE A 79 1.86 -5.23 7.62
N ASP A 80 1.39 -6.41 7.97
CA ASP A 80 0.22 -6.59 8.82
C ASP A 80 0.39 -5.96 10.22
N LEU A 81 -0.63 -5.21 10.62
CA LEU A 81 -0.72 -4.58 11.94
C LEU A 81 -1.55 -5.41 12.93
N HIS A 82 -2.35 -6.37 12.49
CA HIS A 82 -3.19 -7.15 13.41
C HIS A 82 -2.37 -8.22 14.15
N TYR A 83 -1.52 -8.92 13.42
CA TYR A 83 -0.66 -9.98 13.94
C TYR A 83 0.82 -9.62 13.80
N THR A 84 1.33 -9.39 12.59
CA THR A 84 2.79 -9.38 12.37
C THR A 84 3.52 -8.33 13.20
N LEU A 85 3.08 -7.07 13.17
CA LEU A 85 3.74 -6.00 13.94
C LEU A 85 3.33 -5.95 15.42
N THR A 86 2.21 -6.56 15.78
CA THR A 86 1.60 -6.45 17.13
C THR A 86 1.89 -7.65 18.01
N LEU A 87 1.82 -8.86 17.46
CA LEU A 87 1.88 -10.12 18.21
C LEU A 87 3.02 -11.04 17.75
N GLY A 88 3.41 -10.98 16.48
CA GLY A 88 4.45 -11.84 15.90
C GLY A 88 5.83 -11.66 16.53
N ALA A 89 6.74 -12.55 16.15
CA ALA A 89 8.16 -12.46 16.45
C ALA A 89 8.92 -11.65 15.38
N PRO A 90 10.06 -11.03 15.71
CA PRO A 90 10.91 -10.32 14.75
C PRO A 90 11.26 -11.11 13.48
N ALA A 91 11.42 -12.43 13.60
CA ALA A 91 11.69 -13.32 12.47
C ALA A 91 10.50 -13.45 11.51
N GLU A 92 9.27 -13.43 12.03
CA GLU A 92 8.05 -13.45 11.22
C GLU A 92 7.88 -12.13 10.46
N VAL A 93 8.21 -11.00 11.11
CA VAL A 93 8.25 -9.68 10.46
C VAL A 93 9.27 -9.67 9.33
N GLU A 94 10.50 -10.17 9.56
CA GLU A 94 11.52 -10.25 8.52
C GLU A 94 11.05 -11.12 7.34
N ALA A 95 10.43 -12.27 7.63
CA ALA A 95 9.90 -13.17 6.61
C ALA A 95 8.78 -12.52 5.78
N GLU A 96 7.84 -11.81 6.41
CA GLU A 96 6.78 -11.11 5.69
C GLU A 96 7.35 -9.98 4.82
N VAL A 97 8.22 -9.14 5.37
CA VAL A 97 8.88 -8.05 4.64
C VAL A 97 9.63 -8.59 3.43
N LYS A 98 10.44 -9.63 3.61
CA LYS A 98 11.19 -10.27 2.52
C LYS A 98 10.22 -10.77 1.44
N ARG A 99 9.18 -11.51 1.83
CA ARG A 99 8.18 -12.04 0.89
C ARG A 99 7.51 -10.92 0.11
N ARG A 100 7.09 -9.83 0.76
CA ARG A 100 6.43 -8.70 0.08
C ARG A 100 7.35 -8.01 -0.91
N ILE A 101 8.62 -7.81 -0.56
CA ILE A 101 9.61 -7.26 -1.48
C ILE A 101 9.80 -8.19 -2.69
N GLU A 102 9.94 -9.50 -2.44
CA GLU A 102 10.16 -10.50 -3.49
C GLU A 102 8.96 -10.67 -4.44
N THR A 103 7.73 -10.55 -3.95
CA THR A 103 6.52 -10.75 -4.78
C THR A 103 5.95 -9.46 -5.36
N ILE A 104 5.92 -8.36 -4.61
CA ILE A 104 5.27 -7.10 -5.01
C ILE A 104 6.27 -6.09 -5.58
N GLY A 105 7.51 -6.13 -5.10
CA GLY A 105 8.57 -5.20 -5.51
C GLY A 105 9.13 -5.43 -6.90
N GLN A 106 8.89 -6.60 -7.51
CA GLN A 106 9.37 -6.90 -8.86
C GLN A 106 8.83 -5.89 -9.88
N GLY A 107 9.71 -5.40 -10.74
CA GLY A 107 9.39 -4.36 -11.72
C GLY A 107 9.22 -2.94 -11.13
N GLY A 108 9.50 -2.73 -9.84
CA GLY A 108 9.34 -1.44 -9.18
C GLY A 108 7.88 -1.09 -8.85
N GLY A 109 7.60 0.17 -8.53
CA GLY A 109 6.26 0.63 -8.19
C GLY A 109 5.71 0.06 -6.87
N TYR A 110 6.59 -0.19 -5.90
CA TYR A 110 6.21 -0.65 -4.57
C TYR A 110 7.03 0.07 -3.49
N MET A 111 6.32 0.78 -2.61
CA MET A 111 6.87 1.41 -1.41
C MET A 111 6.39 0.64 -0.18
N ILE A 112 7.27 -0.22 0.33
CA ILE A 112 6.94 -1.03 1.50
C ILE A 112 6.73 -0.16 2.76
N SER A 113 5.58 -0.33 3.40
CA SER A 113 5.21 0.29 4.68
C SER A 113 4.30 -0.63 5.49
N SER A 114 3.90 -0.22 6.70
CA SER A 114 2.87 -0.89 7.47
C SER A 114 1.51 -0.75 6.76
N ALA A 115 0.60 -1.67 7.05
CA ALA A 115 -0.77 -1.68 6.52
C ALA A 115 -1.65 -0.52 7.04
N ASN A 116 -1.13 0.34 7.91
CA ASN A 116 -1.72 1.61 8.36
C ASN A 116 -0.63 2.34 9.18
N SER A 117 -1.01 3.34 9.98
CA SER A 117 -0.13 4.00 10.94
C SER A 117 0.40 3.02 12.00
N ILE A 118 1.70 3.10 12.30
CA ILE A 118 2.29 2.39 13.46
C ILE A 118 1.80 3.09 14.73
N THR A 119 1.27 2.32 15.67
CA THR A 119 0.71 2.85 16.93
C THR A 119 1.27 2.11 18.14
N SER A 120 0.83 2.48 19.35
CA SER A 120 1.39 1.98 20.63
C SER A 120 1.23 0.48 20.86
N TYR A 121 0.33 -0.20 20.14
CA TYR A 121 0.18 -1.66 20.25
C TYR A 121 1.22 -2.42 19.41
N CYS A 122 1.95 -1.76 18.50
CA CYS A 122 3.02 -2.39 17.76
C CYS A 122 4.22 -2.64 18.68
N LYS A 123 4.76 -3.85 18.65
CA LYS A 123 5.99 -4.18 19.36
C LYS A 123 7.17 -3.41 18.77
N ILE A 124 7.93 -2.73 19.62
CA ILE A 124 9.08 -1.91 19.19
C ILE A 124 10.10 -2.77 18.45
N GLU A 125 10.37 -3.98 18.96
CA GLU A 125 11.26 -4.96 18.34
C GLU A 125 10.81 -5.38 16.93
N ASN A 126 9.49 -5.42 16.69
CA ASN A 126 8.92 -5.76 15.39
C ASN A 126 9.02 -4.59 14.40
N VAL A 127 8.78 -3.36 14.86
CA VAL A 127 9.01 -2.16 14.02
C VAL A 127 10.49 -2.07 13.61
N TRP A 128 11.41 -2.33 14.54
CA TRP A 128 12.84 -2.37 14.20
C TRP A 128 13.19 -3.55 13.28
N ALA A 129 12.56 -4.71 13.45
CA ALA A 129 12.76 -5.85 12.55
C ALA A 129 12.31 -5.50 11.13
N MET A 130 11.17 -4.85 10.98
CA MET A 130 10.67 -4.35 9.71
C MET A 130 11.67 -3.40 9.05
N ILE A 131 12.15 -2.36 9.76
CA ILE A 131 13.14 -1.41 9.24
C ILE A 131 14.43 -2.11 8.79
N ARG A 132 14.95 -3.03 9.61
CA ARG A 132 16.17 -3.81 9.27
C ARG A 132 15.95 -4.69 8.04
N ALA A 133 14.83 -5.38 7.97
CA ALA A 133 14.48 -6.23 6.83
C ALA A 133 14.32 -5.42 5.54
N ILE A 134 13.66 -4.26 5.59
CA ILE A 134 13.52 -3.35 4.45
C ILE A 134 14.90 -2.91 3.95
N ARG A 135 15.82 -2.52 4.84
CA ARG A 135 17.19 -2.14 4.47
C ARG A 135 17.99 -3.30 3.89
N LYS A 136 17.75 -4.52 4.38
CA LYS A 136 18.46 -5.74 3.97
C LYS A 136 18.02 -6.24 2.58
N TYR A 137 16.72 -6.17 2.28
CA TYR A 137 16.16 -6.79 1.07
C TYR A 137 15.65 -5.78 0.03
N GLY A 138 15.41 -4.51 0.41
CA GLY A 138 14.73 -3.51 -0.42
C GLY A 138 15.63 -2.66 -1.32
N ALA A 139 16.89 -3.08 -1.56
CA ALA A 139 17.78 -2.37 -2.48
C ALA A 139 17.44 -2.71 -3.93
N TYR A 140 17.16 -1.70 -4.75
CA TYR A 140 16.86 -1.86 -6.17
C TYR A 140 18.11 -1.67 -7.05
N PRO A 141 18.22 -2.34 -8.23
CA PRO A 141 17.28 -3.36 -8.72
C PRO A 141 17.28 -4.57 -7.79
N LEU A 142 16.09 -5.11 -7.50
CA LEU A 142 15.99 -6.29 -6.67
C LEU A 142 16.80 -7.39 -7.35
N SER A 143 17.75 -7.98 -6.63
CA SER A 143 18.49 -9.14 -7.14
C SER A 143 17.46 -10.20 -7.47
N SER A 144 17.28 -10.51 -8.77
CA SER A 144 16.54 -11.69 -9.19
C SER A 144 17.22 -12.87 -8.50
N GLY A 145 16.53 -13.47 -7.51
CA GLY A 145 17.02 -14.67 -6.86
C GLY A 145 17.45 -15.66 -7.94
N ARG A 146 18.72 -16.06 -7.90
CA ARG A 146 19.21 -17.18 -8.70
C ARG A 146 18.54 -18.47 -8.24
#